data_AF-A0A1Y5P1N5-F1
#
_entry.id   AF-A0A1Y5P1N5-F1
#
_cell.length_a   1.000
_cell.length_b   1.000
_cell.length_c   1.000
_cell.angle_alpha   90.00
_cell.angle_beta   90.00
_cell.angle_gamma   90.00
#
_symmetry.space_group_name_H-M   'P 1'
#
loop_
_entity.id
_entity.type
_entity.pdbx_description
1 polymer ?
#
loop_
_entity_poly.entity_id
_entity_poly.type
_entity_poly.pdbx_seq_one_letter_code
_entity_poly.pdbx_strand_id
1 'polypeptide(L)'
;MSNPPFRVIVLEDDEDVAVYVKTVLERRLGCDVRLLGSTFGFSEAVREFAPDAVVTDIEMPGGSGLDILGIARDLDPELPVIVMTAHASVDYAVRALRGGADEYLQKPLVSAELVRAVERLATAARQARAARRKRAVLAIGAHPDDVEIGVGGTLAAHAAAGDPITILTMSRGARGGPADDRQHESLAAADLLGARLFLEDLIDTAIPNADPTVGIIERVVAEVQPTTVYVHSRNDRHQDHRAVHEAAVIATRRVENLACYQSPSATIEFRPSRFVSIDGFTEAKLALLACFASQSGIRDYLEPDLVLATARYWSRFGTGTHVEPLEVIRDASGIGVGGAAPATRAAAHEGRPRDATSGDSA
;
A
#
# COMPACT_ATOMS: atom_id res chain seq x y z
N MET A 1 -13.74 22.28 13.14
CA MET A 1 -13.97 22.10 11.68
C MET A 1 -14.74 20.80 11.54
N SER A 2 -15.98 20.83 11.02
CA SER A 2 -16.76 19.61 10.80
C SER A 2 -16.10 18.78 9.69
N ASN A 3 -15.89 17.49 9.93
CA ASN A 3 -15.40 16.56 8.90
C ASN A 3 -16.38 16.60 7.71
N PRO A 4 -15.92 16.60 6.44
CA PRO A 4 -16.83 16.56 5.29
C PRO A 4 -17.81 15.37 5.39
N PRO A 5 -19.04 15.49 4.85
CA PRO A 5 -20.03 14.43 4.87
C PRO A 5 -19.50 13.17 4.18
N PHE A 6 -19.85 11.97 4.65
CA PHE A 6 -19.52 10.73 3.94
C PHE A 6 -20.22 10.69 2.58
N ARG A 7 -19.52 10.27 1.53
CA ARG A 7 -20.07 10.13 0.18
C ARG A 7 -20.48 8.67 -0.02
N VAL A 8 -21.76 8.41 -0.25
CA VAL A 8 -22.29 7.04 -0.38
C VAL A 8 -23.00 6.88 -1.72
N ILE A 9 -22.64 5.84 -2.47
CA ILE A 9 -23.44 5.41 -3.63
C ILE A 9 -24.42 4.35 -3.15
N VAL A 10 -25.70 4.49 -3.53
CA VAL A 10 -26.74 3.50 -3.28
C VAL A 10 -27.24 2.97 -4.62
N LEU A 11 -27.18 1.65 -4.82
CA LEU A 11 -27.77 0.96 -5.97
C LEU A 11 -29.01 0.21 -5.53
N GLU A 12 -30.17 0.62 -6.04
CA GLU A 12 -31.48 0.08 -5.69
C GLU A 12 -32.48 0.47 -6.80
N ASP A 13 -33.17 -0.52 -7.37
CA ASP A 13 -34.16 -0.30 -8.43
C ASP A 13 -35.56 0.02 -7.89
N ASP A 14 -35.88 -0.39 -6.66
CA ASP A 14 -37.09 0.02 -5.95
C ASP A 14 -36.96 1.46 -5.44
N GLU A 15 -37.75 2.37 -6.02
CA GLU A 15 -37.70 3.81 -5.71
C GLU A 15 -38.02 4.11 -4.23
N ASP A 16 -38.94 3.37 -3.61
CA ASP A 16 -39.32 3.57 -2.21
C ASP A 16 -38.17 3.16 -1.28
N VAL A 17 -37.52 2.03 -1.56
CA VAL A 17 -36.35 1.57 -0.80
C VAL A 17 -35.18 2.52 -1.00
N ALA A 18 -34.92 2.96 -2.23
CA ALA A 18 -33.82 3.89 -2.55
C ALA A 18 -33.99 5.21 -1.81
N VAL A 19 -35.20 5.79 -1.84
CA VAL A 19 -35.53 7.04 -1.13
C VAL A 19 -35.44 6.85 0.38
N TYR A 20 -35.88 5.71 0.92
CA TYR A 20 -35.74 5.39 2.34
C TYR A 20 -34.27 5.35 2.77
N VAL A 21 -33.43 4.59 2.05
CA VAL A 21 -31.99 4.46 2.36
C VAL A 21 -31.31 5.82 2.30
N LYS A 22 -31.53 6.59 1.22
CA LYS A 22 -31.03 7.97 1.08
C LYS A 22 -31.44 8.85 2.25
N THR A 23 -32.73 8.87 2.58
CA THR A 23 -33.26 9.72 3.65
C THR A 23 -32.65 9.36 5.01
N VAL A 24 -32.49 8.07 5.30
CA VAL A 24 -31.86 7.62 6.55
C VAL A 24 -30.41 8.07 6.62
N LEU A 25 -29.62 7.88 5.56
CA LEU A 25 -28.20 8.23 5.53
C LEU A 25 -27.96 9.74 5.57
N GLU A 26 -28.73 10.52 4.81
CA GLU A 26 -28.64 11.98 4.81
C GLU A 26 -29.07 12.58 6.15
N ARG A 27 -30.21 12.14 6.72
CA ARG A 27 -30.76 12.76 7.94
C ARG A 27 -30.10 12.31 9.23
N ARG A 28 -29.65 11.05 9.32
CA ARG A 28 -29.09 10.50 10.56
C ARG A 28 -27.57 10.53 10.61
N LEU A 29 -26.89 10.39 9.46
CA LEU A 29 -25.44 10.37 9.37
C LEU A 29 -24.86 11.60 8.65
N GLY A 30 -25.71 12.42 8.01
CA GLY A 30 -25.26 13.61 7.28
C GLY A 30 -24.48 13.27 6.02
N CYS A 31 -24.77 12.13 5.37
CA CYS A 31 -24.07 11.71 4.16
C CYS A 31 -24.48 12.56 2.94
N ASP A 32 -23.59 12.65 1.95
CA ASP A 32 -23.90 13.00 0.57
C ASP A 32 -24.19 11.68 -0.19
N VAL A 33 -25.42 11.50 -0.68
CA VAL A 33 -25.88 10.22 -1.23
C VAL A 33 -26.20 10.35 -2.71
N ARG A 34 -25.57 9.51 -3.53
CA ARG A 34 -25.85 9.36 -4.96
C ARG A 34 -26.62 8.05 -5.21
N LEU A 35 -27.82 8.16 -5.75
CA LEU A 35 -28.65 7.00 -6.13
C LEU A 35 -28.34 6.55 -7.55
N LEU A 36 -28.32 5.23 -7.77
CA LEU A 36 -28.30 4.59 -9.08
C LEU A 36 -29.39 3.52 -9.11
N GLY A 37 -30.25 3.54 -10.14
CA GLY A 37 -31.31 2.53 -10.30
C GLY A 37 -30.86 1.25 -11.02
N SER A 38 -29.59 1.15 -11.40
CA SER A 38 -29.03 -0.02 -12.07
C SER A 38 -27.51 -0.03 -11.96
N THR A 39 -26.88 -1.12 -12.38
CA THR A 39 -25.41 -1.24 -12.46
C THR A 39 -24.79 -0.36 -13.56
N PHE A 40 -25.59 0.13 -14.51
CA PHE A 40 -25.12 0.98 -15.60
C PHE A 40 -24.63 2.34 -15.06
N GLY A 41 -23.45 2.77 -15.48
CA GLY A 41 -22.83 4.02 -15.03
C GLY A 41 -22.16 3.94 -13.65
N PHE A 42 -22.17 2.78 -12.96
CA PHE A 42 -21.55 2.63 -11.65
C PHE A 42 -20.05 3.01 -11.66
N SER A 43 -19.27 2.50 -12.62
CA SER A 43 -17.83 2.79 -12.67
C SER A 43 -17.53 4.28 -12.90
N GLU A 44 -18.33 4.96 -13.70
CA GLU A 44 -18.21 6.41 -13.92
C GLU A 44 -18.59 7.18 -12.64
N ALA A 45 -19.70 6.80 -12.01
CA ALA A 45 -20.13 7.37 -10.76
C ALA A 45 -19.09 7.19 -9.64
N VAL A 46 -18.43 6.03 -9.54
CA VAL A 46 -17.34 5.81 -8.56
C VAL A 46 -16.17 6.77 -8.81
N ARG A 47 -15.75 6.97 -10.07
CA ARG A 47 -14.61 7.86 -10.40
C ARG A 47 -14.93 9.32 -10.11
N GLU A 48 -16.11 9.80 -10.48
CA GLU A 48 -16.51 11.19 -10.23
C GLU A 48 -16.87 11.45 -8.77
N PHE A 49 -17.58 10.51 -8.17
CA PHE A 49 -18.14 10.66 -6.84
C PHE A 49 -17.19 10.20 -5.73
N ALA A 50 -16.10 9.51 -6.04
CA ALA A 50 -15.11 9.00 -5.08
C ALA A 50 -15.74 8.59 -3.72
N PRO A 51 -16.64 7.60 -3.71
CA PRO A 51 -17.44 7.27 -2.54
C PRO A 51 -16.59 6.69 -1.40
N ASP A 52 -17.05 6.94 -0.18
CA ASP A 52 -16.53 6.33 1.04
C ASP A 52 -17.10 4.92 1.28
N ALA A 53 -18.30 4.64 0.75
CA ALA A 53 -18.94 3.32 0.78
C ALA A 53 -19.96 3.15 -0.36
N VAL A 54 -20.24 1.91 -0.72
CA VAL A 54 -21.32 1.52 -1.63
C VAL A 54 -22.34 0.68 -0.88
N VAL A 55 -23.62 0.97 -1.07
CA VAL A 55 -24.74 0.15 -0.61
C VAL A 55 -25.46 -0.35 -1.85
N THR A 56 -25.61 -1.66 -2.04
CA THR A 56 -26.23 -2.22 -3.25
C THR A 56 -27.26 -3.26 -2.90
N ASP A 57 -28.40 -3.28 -3.60
CA ASP A 57 -29.27 -4.45 -3.56
C ASP A 57 -28.67 -5.62 -4.33
N ILE A 58 -28.97 -6.83 -3.89
CA ILE A 58 -28.43 -8.06 -4.47
C ILE A 58 -29.18 -8.48 -5.75
N GLU A 59 -30.48 -8.20 -5.77
CA GLU A 59 -31.41 -8.49 -6.87
C GLU A 59 -31.75 -7.18 -7.57
N MET A 60 -31.24 -6.97 -8.79
CA MET A 60 -31.61 -5.83 -9.63
C MET A 60 -31.90 -6.30 -11.07
N PRO A 61 -32.78 -5.63 -11.83
CA PRO A 61 -33.01 -5.93 -13.24
C PRO A 61 -31.74 -5.67 -14.06
N GLY A 62 -31.26 -6.67 -14.81
CA GLY A 62 -30.15 -6.52 -15.76
C GLY A 62 -28.74 -6.77 -15.23
N GLY A 63 -28.58 -7.19 -13.96
CA GLY A 63 -27.30 -7.61 -13.35
C GLY A 63 -27.46 -7.90 -11.85
N SER A 64 -26.45 -8.47 -11.19
CA SER A 64 -26.50 -8.70 -9.73
C SER A 64 -25.72 -7.62 -8.97
N GLY A 65 -26.16 -7.27 -7.75
CA GLY A 65 -25.34 -6.49 -6.81
C GLY A 65 -23.99 -7.16 -6.48
N LEU A 66 -23.83 -8.44 -6.79
CA LEU A 66 -22.54 -9.13 -6.71
C LEU A 66 -21.58 -8.73 -7.85
N ASP A 67 -22.08 -8.33 -9.02
CA ASP A 67 -21.24 -7.82 -10.12
C ASP A 67 -20.59 -6.49 -9.72
N ILE A 68 -21.30 -5.70 -8.90
CA ILE A 68 -20.80 -4.45 -8.31
C ILE A 68 -19.61 -4.70 -7.38
N LEU A 69 -19.57 -5.83 -6.67
CA LEU A 69 -18.40 -6.17 -5.85
C LEU A 69 -17.15 -6.32 -6.71
N GLY A 70 -17.25 -7.07 -7.81
CA GLY A 70 -16.13 -7.26 -8.73
C GLY A 70 -15.65 -5.92 -9.29
N ILE A 71 -16.58 -5.12 -9.83
CA ILE A 71 -16.27 -3.81 -10.41
C ILE A 71 -15.68 -2.86 -9.35
N ALA A 72 -16.22 -2.86 -8.13
CA ALA A 72 -15.71 -2.02 -7.04
C ALA A 72 -14.28 -2.41 -6.66
N ARG A 73 -13.98 -3.73 -6.55
CA ARG A 73 -12.63 -4.21 -6.21
C ARG A 73 -11.61 -3.92 -7.31
N ASP A 74 -12.01 -3.98 -8.58
CA ASP A 74 -11.15 -3.62 -9.71
C ASP A 74 -10.83 -2.11 -9.75
N LEU A 75 -11.76 -1.26 -9.28
CA LEU A 75 -11.60 0.20 -9.24
C LEU A 75 -10.87 0.69 -7.99
N ASP A 76 -11.22 0.15 -6.83
CA ASP A 76 -10.63 0.47 -5.54
C ASP A 76 -10.78 -0.75 -4.60
N PRO A 77 -9.71 -1.55 -4.41
CA PRO A 77 -9.75 -2.74 -3.54
C PRO A 77 -10.18 -2.43 -2.10
N GLU A 78 -10.05 -1.19 -1.64
CA GLU A 78 -10.42 -0.77 -0.28
C GLU A 78 -11.80 -0.12 -0.19
N LEU A 79 -12.54 0.05 -1.30
CA LEU A 79 -13.89 0.60 -1.28
C LEU A 79 -14.88 -0.40 -0.64
N PRO A 80 -15.44 -0.10 0.53
CA PRO A 80 -16.32 -1.04 1.19
C PRO A 80 -17.68 -1.13 0.48
N VAL A 81 -18.16 -2.36 0.29
CA VAL A 81 -19.45 -2.66 -0.33
C VAL A 81 -20.35 -3.38 0.68
N ILE A 82 -21.50 -2.77 0.92
CA ILE A 82 -22.58 -3.26 1.77
C ILE A 82 -23.68 -3.79 0.87
N VAL A 83 -24.07 -5.05 1.05
CA VAL A 83 -25.10 -5.68 0.21
C VAL A 83 -26.42 -5.78 0.98
N MET A 84 -27.52 -5.35 0.37
CA MET A 84 -28.87 -5.50 0.87
C MET A 84 -29.49 -6.77 0.27
N THR A 85 -30.30 -7.51 1.04
CA THR A 85 -30.90 -8.78 0.57
C THR A 85 -32.29 -9.02 1.15
N ALA A 86 -33.19 -9.59 0.35
CA ALA A 86 -34.53 -10.00 0.78
C ALA A 86 -34.59 -11.39 1.44
N HIS A 87 -33.57 -12.25 1.28
CA HIS A 87 -33.61 -13.66 1.69
C HIS A 87 -32.63 -14.01 2.82
N ALA A 88 -33.13 -14.65 3.88
CA ALA A 88 -32.35 -15.21 4.99
C ALA A 88 -31.94 -16.70 4.80
N SER A 89 -32.10 -17.26 3.59
CA SER A 89 -31.97 -18.71 3.35
C SER A 89 -30.52 -19.20 3.21
N VAL A 90 -30.29 -20.47 3.59
CA VAL A 90 -28.97 -21.13 3.70
C VAL A 90 -28.25 -21.33 2.34
N ASP A 91 -28.98 -21.45 1.22
CA ASP A 91 -28.38 -21.71 -0.11
C ASP A 91 -27.82 -20.45 -0.79
N TYR A 92 -28.39 -19.27 -0.51
CA TYR A 92 -27.83 -17.98 -0.92
C TYR A 92 -26.62 -17.60 -0.06
N ALA A 93 -26.65 -18.01 1.22
CA ALA A 93 -25.56 -17.78 2.18
C ALA A 93 -24.23 -18.38 1.69
N VAL A 94 -24.21 -19.55 1.05
CA VAL A 94 -22.95 -20.20 0.59
C VAL A 94 -22.32 -19.51 -0.63
N ARG A 95 -23.11 -18.92 -1.54
CA ARG A 95 -22.59 -18.17 -2.70
C ARG A 95 -22.16 -16.75 -2.32
N ALA A 96 -22.87 -16.11 -1.40
CA ALA A 96 -22.54 -14.79 -0.86
C ALA A 96 -21.33 -14.82 0.10
N LEU A 97 -21.17 -15.88 0.91
CA LEU A 97 -20.03 -16.04 1.85
C LEU A 97 -18.64 -16.10 1.18
N ARG A 98 -18.54 -16.28 -0.15
CA ARG A 98 -17.27 -16.31 -0.90
C ARG A 98 -17.04 -15.10 -1.82
N GLY A 99 -17.99 -14.16 -1.90
CA GLY A 99 -17.95 -13.04 -2.84
C GLY A 99 -17.19 -11.80 -2.38
N GLY A 100 -16.82 -11.68 -1.10
CA GLY A 100 -15.95 -10.61 -0.59
C GLY A 100 -16.62 -9.26 -0.29
N ALA A 101 -17.93 -9.21 -0.03
CA ALA A 101 -18.60 -8.03 0.52
C ALA A 101 -18.19 -7.76 1.98
N ASP A 102 -18.21 -6.50 2.38
CA ASP A 102 -17.76 -6.06 3.71
C ASP A 102 -18.86 -6.16 4.78
N GLU A 103 -20.14 -6.13 4.37
CA GLU A 103 -21.30 -6.28 5.25
C GLU A 103 -22.56 -6.70 4.46
N TYR A 104 -23.46 -7.44 5.11
CA TYR A 104 -24.77 -7.80 4.56
C TYR A 104 -25.90 -7.28 5.46
N LEU A 105 -26.89 -6.61 4.86
CA LEU A 105 -28.08 -6.10 5.56
C LEU A 105 -29.35 -6.74 5.02
N GLN A 106 -30.15 -7.33 5.91
CA GLN A 106 -31.41 -7.97 5.53
C GLN A 106 -32.53 -6.93 5.41
N LYS A 107 -33.31 -6.98 4.32
CA LYS A 107 -34.57 -6.24 4.15
C LYS A 107 -35.67 -6.91 5.00
N PRO A 108 -36.53 -6.15 5.70
CA PRO A 108 -36.61 -4.70 5.75
C PRO A 108 -35.48 -4.07 6.59
N LEU A 109 -34.86 -3.01 6.07
CA LEU A 109 -33.67 -2.40 6.66
C LEU A 109 -33.99 -1.65 7.95
N VAL A 110 -33.32 -2.05 9.04
CA VAL A 110 -33.37 -1.31 10.30
C VAL A 110 -32.47 -0.08 10.19
N SER A 111 -33.08 1.12 10.30
CA SER A 111 -32.36 2.40 10.17
C SER A 111 -31.08 2.51 11.01
N ALA A 112 -31.08 1.97 12.22
CA ALA A 112 -29.91 2.00 13.11
C ALA A 112 -28.79 1.06 12.64
N GLU A 113 -29.11 -0.07 11.99
CA GLU A 113 -28.12 -1.00 11.45
C GLU A 113 -27.45 -0.43 10.20
N LEU A 114 -28.24 0.12 9.29
CA LEU A 114 -27.74 0.79 8.09
C LEU A 114 -26.77 1.92 8.44
N VAL A 115 -27.16 2.81 9.37
CA VAL A 115 -26.30 3.93 9.81
C VAL A 115 -25.00 3.41 10.42
N ARG A 116 -25.07 2.43 11.33
CA ARG A 116 -23.87 1.87 11.97
C ARG A 116 -22.93 1.20 10.97
N ALA A 117 -23.47 0.43 10.02
CA ALA A 117 -22.67 -0.25 9.01
C ALA A 117 -21.94 0.74 8.11
N VAL A 118 -22.66 1.72 7.56
CA VAL A 118 -22.08 2.77 6.70
C VAL A 118 -21.07 3.61 7.48
N GLU A 119 -21.39 4.08 8.68
CA GLU A 119 -20.46 4.88 9.49
C GLU A 119 -19.17 4.13 9.80
N ARG A 120 -19.27 2.88 10.25
CA ARG A 120 -18.11 2.04 10.58
C ARG A 120 -17.20 1.83 9.37
N LEU A 121 -17.77 1.40 8.24
CA LEU A 121 -17.01 1.07 7.04
C LEU A 121 -16.47 2.31 6.33
N ALA A 122 -17.27 3.36 6.19
CA ALA A 122 -16.83 4.62 5.57
C ALA A 122 -15.74 5.31 6.42
N THR A 123 -15.83 5.24 7.76
CA THR A 123 -14.78 5.74 8.65
C THR A 123 -13.48 4.97 8.45
N ALA A 124 -13.52 3.64 8.45
CA ALA A 124 -12.35 2.79 8.23
C ALA A 124 -11.72 3.06 6.86
N ALA A 125 -12.52 3.15 5.80
CA ALA A 125 -12.06 3.45 4.45
C ALA A 125 -11.43 4.84 4.36
N ARG A 126 -12.01 5.87 5.01
CA ARG A 126 -11.37 7.19 5.10
C ARG A 126 -10.07 7.18 5.86
N GLN A 127 -9.98 6.45 6.96
CA GLN A 127 -8.76 6.34 7.75
C GLN A 127 -7.66 5.62 6.96
N ALA A 128 -8.00 4.52 6.27
CA ALA A 128 -7.09 3.82 5.37
C ALA A 128 -6.61 4.74 4.23
N ARG A 129 -7.52 5.44 3.55
CA ARG A 129 -7.18 6.43 2.51
C ARG A 129 -6.36 7.61 3.05
N ALA A 130 -6.64 8.09 4.25
CA ALA A 130 -5.88 9.17 4.89
C ALA A 130 -4.48 8.71 5.31
N ALA A 131 -4.33 7.46 5.78
CA ALA A 131 -3.05 6.84 6.05
C ALA A 131 -2.26 6.61 4.74
N ARG A 132 -2.92 6.22 3.65
CA ARG A 132 -2.33 6.13 2.30
C ARG A 132 -1.91 7.50 1.77
N ARG A 133 -2.74 8.54 1.93
CA ARG A 133 -2.41 9.93 1.56
C ARG A 133 -1.20 10.52 2.29
N LYS A 134 -0.74 9.89 3.38
CA LYS A 134 0.51 10.26 4.05
C LYS A 134 1.74 9.55 3.48
N ARG A 135 1.58 8.55 2.61
CA ARG A 135 2.71 7.79 2.10
C ARG A 135 3.43 8.56 1.01
N ALA A 136 4.57 9.14 1.37
CA ALA A 136 5.51 9.72 0.43
C ALA A 136 6.79 8.87 0.42
N VAL A 137 7.22 8.50 -0.77
CA VAL A 137 8.34 7.57 -0.99
C VAL A 137 9.56 8.34 -1.47
N LEU A 138 10.69 8.15 -0.81
CA LEU A 138 12.00 8.61 -1.27
C LEU A 138 12.91 7.40 -1.51
N ALA A 139 13.27 7.13 -2.76
CA ALA A 139 14.26 6.12 -3.10
C ALA A 139 15.60 6.80 -3.39
N ILE A 140 16.68 6.33 -2.75
CA ILE A 140 18.01 6.93 -2.81
C ILE A 140 18.96 5.96 -3.51
N GLY A 141 19.61 6.44 -4.57
CA GLY A 141 20.64 5.75 -5.34
C GLY A 141 21.98 6.51 -5.27
N ALA A 142 23.09 5.80 -5.40
CA ALA A 142 24.42 6.39 -5.53
C ALA A 142 24.66 6.78 -7.00
N HIS A 143 24.15 5.94 -7.91
CA HIS A 143 24.29 6.04 -9.35
C HIS A 143 22.93 5.87 -10.05
N PRO A 144 22.81 6.37 -11.30
CA PRO A 144 21.68 6.05 -12.18
C PRO A 144 21.56 4.53 -12.36
N ASP A 145 20.38 3.94 -12.22
CA ASP A 145 20.06 2.49 -12.28
C ASP A 145 19.90 1.77 -10.92
N ASP A 146 20.54 2.26 -9.85
CA ASP A 146 20.57 1.59 -8.55
C ASP A 146 19.17 1.30 -7.99
N VAL A 147 18.33 2.32 -8.04
CA VAL A 147 16.98 2.31 -7.46
C VAL A 147 16.07 1.40 -8.27
N GLU A 148 16.15 1.48 -9.59
CA GLU A 148 15.35 0.69 -10.52
C GLU A 148 15.71 -0.80 -10.44
N ILE A 149 16.99 -1.12 -10.26
CA ILE A 149 17.46 -2.50 -10.04
C ILE A 149 16.95 -3.02 -8.70
N GLY A 150 17.14 -2.25 -7.62
CA GLY A 150 16.86 -2.69 -6.27
C GLY A 150 15.37 -2.80 -5.96
N VAL A 151 14.60 -1.77 -6.31
CA VAL A 151 13.19 -1.59 -5.89
C VAL A 151 12.26 -1.10 -7.01
N GLY A 152 12.64 -1.23 -8.29
CA GLY A 152 11.82 -0.75 -9.41
C GLY A 152 10.40 -1.32 -9.43
N GLY A 153 10.22 -2.60 -9.08
CA GLY A 153 8.89 -3.21 -9.00
C GLY A 153 8.07 -2.69 -7.82
N THR A 154 8.71 -2.50 -6.66
CA THR A 154 8.09 -1.90 -5.46
C THR A 154 7.69 -0.45 -5.73
N LEU A 155 8.51 0.32 -6.44
CA LEU A 155 8.18 1.69 -6.83
C LEU A 155 7.02 1.74 -7.83
N ALA A 156 6.96 0.82 -8.80
CA ALA A 156 5.81 0.70 -9.68
C ALA A 156 4.51 0.38 -8.92
N ALA A 157 4.59 -0.45 -7.87
CA ALA A 157 3.46 -0.72 -6.99
C ALA A 157 3.03 0.53 -6.20
N HIS A 158 3.99 1.33 -5.70
CA HIS A 158 3.70 2.64 -5.09
C HIS A 158 3.03 3.61 -6.06
N ALA A 159 3.52 3.68 -7.31
CA ALA A 159 2.96 4.54 -8.34
C ALA A 159 1.50 4.17 -8.64
N ALA A 160 1.21 2.87 -8.80
CA ALA A 160 -0.15 2.37 -8.98
C ALA A 160 -1.05 2.63 -7.77
N ALA A 161 -0.48 2.65 -6.56
CA ALA A 161 -1.18 3.03 -5.34
C ALA A 161 -1.41 4.55 -5.22
N GLY A 162 -0.84 5.36 -6.11
CA GLY A 162 -0.94 6.82 -6.08
C GLY A 162 -0.05 7.49 -5.02
N ASP A 163 0.95 6.78 -4.51
CA ASP A 163 1.90 7.34 -3.56
C ASP A 163 2.88 8.28 -4.33
N PRO A 164 3.11 9.53 -3.90
CA PRO A 164 4.12 10.39 -4.50
C PRO A 164 5.52 9.79 -4.32
N ILE A 165 6.23 9.61 -5.43
CA ILE A 165 7.58 9.04 -5.48
C ILE A 165 8.58 10.14 -5.79
N THR A 166 9.67 10.18 -5.03
CA THR A 166 10.88 10.92 -5.33
C THR A 166 12.06 9.97 -5.43
N ILE A 167 12.88 10.11 -6.46
CA ILE A 167 14.16 9.43 -6.62
C ILE A 167 15.26 10.47 -6.41
N LEU A 168 16.24 10.14 -5.57
CA LEU A 168 17.44 10.93 -5.34
C LEU A 168 18.66 10.12 -5.74
N THR A 169 19.38 10.59 -6.75
CA THR A 169 20.61 9.97 -7.25
C THR A 169 21.80 10.86 -6.96
N MET A 170 22.81 10.35 -6.24
CA MET A 170 23.91 11.15 -5.69
C MET A 170 24.95 11.60 -6.70
N SER A 171 25.18 10.82 -7.75
CA SER A 171 26.12 11.15 -8.82
C SER A 171 25.50 10.94 -10.19
N ARG A 172 26.04 11.61 -11.21
CA ARG A 172 25.66 11.37 -12.62
C ARG A 172 26.29 10.11 -13.22
N GLY A 173 27.08 9.37 -12.45
CA GLY A 173 27.68 8.11 -12.92
C GLY A 173 28.69 8.27 -14.05
N ALA A 174 29.45 9.37 -14.04
CA ALA A 174 30.37 9.78 -15.12
C ALA A 174 31.50 8.77 -15.42
N ARG A 175 31.74 7.77 -14.58
CA ARG A 175 32.71 6.68 -14.85
C ARG A 175 32.06 5.43 -15.46
N GLY A 176 30.73 5.31 -15.41
CA GLY A 176 29.98 4.21 -15.99
C GLY A 176 29.50 4.44 -17.43
N GLY A 177 29.71 5.63 -17.99
CA GLY A 177 29.29 6.05 -19.32
C GLY A 177 29.27 7.58 -19.45
N PRO A 178 28.88 8.14 -20.61
CA PRO A 178 28.69 9.58 -20.76
C PRO A 178 27.62 10.09 -19.79
N ALA A 179 27.96 11.10 -18.98
CA ALA A 179 27.08 11.62 -17.93
C ALA A 179 25.76 12.18 -18.47
N ASP A 180 25.79 12.79 -19.67
CA ASP A 180 24.59 13.35 -20.31
C ASP A 180 23.61 12.24 -20.74
N ASP A 181 24.11 11.12 -21.26
CA ASP A 181 23.26 9.98 -21.63
C ASP A 181 22.60 9.40 -20.38
N ARG A 182 23.39 9.13 -19.32
CA ARG A 182 22.86 8.57 -18.06
C ARG A 182 21.84 9.49 -17.38
N GLN A 183 22.00 10.81 -17.51
CA GLN A 183 21.01 11.76 -17.00
C GLN A 183 19.68 11.65 -17.76
N HIS A 184 19.70 11.54 -19.09
CA HIS A 184 18.48 11.34 -19.88
C HIS A 184 17.80 10.00 -19.54
N GLU A 185 18.58 8.95 -19.30
CA GLU A 185 18.07 7.64 -18.90
C GLU A 185 17.38 7.67 -17.54
N SER A 186 17.99 8.33 -16.53
CA SER A 186 17.34 8.53 -15.23
C SER A 186 16.06 9.35 -15.33
N LEU A 187 16.04 10.39 -16.17
CA LEU A 187 14.83 11.19 -16.40
C LEU A 187 13.73 10.34 -17.03
N ALA A 188 14.06 9.53 -18.04
CA ALA A 188 13.09 8.64 -18.68
C ALA A 188 12.52 7.60 -17.70
N ALA A 189 13.35 7.00 -16.85
CA ALA A 189 12.90 6.06 -15.83
C ALA A 189 12.00 6.74 -14.78
N ALA A 190 12.36 7.94 -14.33
CA ALA A 190 11.54 8.72 -13.42
C ALA A 190 10.18 9.11 -14.03
N ASP A 191 10.16 9.53 -15.29
CA ASP A 191 8.93 9.87 -16.02
C ASP A 191 7.99 8.66 -16.17
N LEU A 192 8.52 7.45 -16.41
CA LEU A 192 7.73 6.22 -16.46
C LEU A 192 7.05 5.90 -15.12
N LEU A 193 7.68 6.23 -13.99
CA LEU A 193 7.11 6.08 -12.65
C LEU A 193 6.18 7.23 -12.25
N GLY A 194 6.16 8.33 -13.00
CA GLY A 194 5.59 9.59 -12.53
C GLY A 194 6.32 10.14 -11.30
N ALA A 195 7.61 9.80 -11.15
CA ALA A 195 8.43 10.17 -10.01
C ALA A 195 9.13 11.52 -10.22
N ARG A 196 9.34 12.26 -9.14
CA ARG A 196 10.24 13.42 -9.14
C ARG A 196 11.69 12.95 -9.04
N LEU A 197 12.58 13.47 -9.88
CA LEU A 197 14.01 13.16 -9.82
C LEU A 197 14.83 14.33 -9.25
N PHE A 198 15.69 14.03 -8.27
CA PHE A 198 16.83 14.85 -7.88
C PHE A 198 18.11 14.14 -8.34
N LEU A 199 18.84 14.75 -9.26
CA LEU A 199 20.12 14.23 -9.76
C LEU A 199 21.25 15.17 -9.32
N GLU A 200 22.05 14.69 -8.38
CA GLU A 200 23.18 15.43 -7.83
C GLU A 200 24.47 15.08 -8.58
N ASP A 201 25.52 15.86 -8.34
CA ASP A 201 26.78 15.80 -9.07
C ASP A 201 27.96 15.50 -8.16
N LEU A 202 27.77 14.61 -7.18
CA LEU A 202 28.90 14.11 -6.40
C LEU A 202 29.84 13.30 -7.30
N ILE A 203 31.13 13.30 -6.93
CA ILE A 203 32.16 12.61 -7.71
C ILE A 203 31.91 11.11 -7.63
N ASP A 204 31.56 10.54 -8.78
CA ASP A 204 31.38 9.10 -8.96
C ASP A 204 32.61 8.32 -8.48
N THR A 205 32.41 7.23 -7.75
CA THR A 205 33.41 6.39 -7.05
C THR A 205 34.14 7.06 -5.89
N ALA A 206 33.72 8.27 -5.50
CA ALA A 206 34.29 9.04 -4.41
C ALA A 206 33.21 9.76 -3.58
N ILE A 207 32.00 9.18 -3.48
CA ILE A 207 30.94 9.74 -2.65
C ILE A 207 31.35 9.62 -1.16
N PRO A 208 31.40 10.73 -0.41
CA PRO A 208 31.70 10.69 1.03
C PRO A 208 30.48 10.20 1.82
N ASN A 209 30.72 9.56 2.97
CA ASN A 209 29.66 9.08 3.88
C ASN A 209 29.14 10.16 4.85
N ALA A 210 29.81 11.31 4.90
CA ALA A 210 29.44 12.48 5.67
C ALA A 210 29.03 13.62 4.73
N ASP A 211 29.19 14.88 5.15
CA ASP A 211 28.92 16.01 4.27
C ASP A 211 29.85 16.02 3.04
N PRO A 212 29.31 16.40 1.86
CA PRO A 212 27.98 16.99 1.62
C PRO A 212 26.81 15.98 1.50
N THR A 213 27.06 14.67 1.50
CA THR A 213 26.04 13.64 1.24
C THR A 213 24.90 13.68 2.26
N VAL A 214 25.22 13.82 3.55
CA VAL A 214 24.19 13.94 4.61
C VAL A 214 23.34 15.19 4.38
N GLY A 215 23.95 16.36 4.20
CA GLY A 215 23.24 17.61 3.94
C GLY A 215 22.34 17.58 2.69
N ILE A 216 22.77 16.90 1.63
CA ILE A 216 21.95 16.69 0.42
C ILE A 216 20.71 15.88 0.74
N ILE A 217 20.85 14.74 1.43
CA ILE A 217 19.70 13.90 1.80
C ILE A 217 18.78 14.67 2.75
N GLU A 218 19.32 15.39 3.74
CA GLU A 218 18.51 16.20 4.67
C GLU A 218 17.70 17.29 3.94
N ARG A 219 18.27 17.94 2.92
CA ARG A 219 17.56 18.92 2.08
C ARG A 219 16.37 18.27 1.38
N VAL A 220 16.57 17.12 0.72
CA VAL A 220 15.50 16.42 0.00
C VAL A 220 14.45 15.88 0.98
N VAL A 221 14.85 15.33 2.12
CA VAL A 221 13.93 14.89 3.18
C VAL A 221 13.08 16.03 3.71
N ALA A 222 13.66 17.23 3.91
CA ALA A 222 12.92 18.40 4.35
C ALA A 222 11.89 18.88 3.32
N GLU A 223 12.22 18.76 2.02
CA GLU A 223 11.34 19.16 0.93
C GLU A 223 10.22 18.14 0.66
N VAL A 224 10.56 16.85 0.63
CA VAL A 224 9.64 15.76 0.25
C VAL A 224 8.80 15.28 1.43
N GLN A 225 9.32 15.41 2.65
CA GLN A 225 8.74 14.86 3.89
C GLN A 225 8.33 13.38 3.73
N PRO A 226 9.26 12.48 3.31
CA PRO A 226 8.92 11.08 3.05
C PRO A 226 8.54 10.35 4.34
N THR A 227 7.62 9.40 4.22
CA THR A 227 7.31 8.42 5.28
C THR A 227 8.06 7.12 5.08
N THR A 228 8.49 6.84 3.86
CA THR A 228 9.21 5.63 3.50
C THR A 228 10.45 5.99 2.69
N VAL A 229 11.60 5.46 3.11
CA VAL A 229 12.87 5.58 2.38
C VAL A 229 13.40 4.22 1.98
N TYR A 230 13.85 4.12 0.73
CA TYR A 230 14.61 2.99 0.19
C TYR A 230 16.04 3.43 -0.12
N VAL A 231 17.04 2.65 0.28
CA VAL A 231 18.47 2.94 0.02
C VAL A 231 19.27 1.63 -0.12
N HIS A 232 20.53 1.67 -0.54
CA HIS A 232 21.41 0.48 -0.51
C HIS A 232 21.53 -0.14 0.87
N SER A 233 21.79 -1.45 0.93
CA SER A 233 22.25 -2.10 2.17
C SER A 233 23.71 -1.72 2.48
N ARG A 234 24.06 -1.76 3.77
CA ARG A 234 25.45 -1.67 4.22
C ARG A 234 26.31 -2.83 3.72
N ASN A 235 25.65 -3.97 3.47
CA ASN A 235 26.27 -5.23 3.06
C ASN A 235 26.51 -5.23 1.55
N ASP A 236 27.33 -4.29 1.10
CA ASP A 236 27.59 -4.01 -0.32
C ASP A 236 29.09 -3.83 -0.56
N ARG A 237 29.62 -4.38 -1.65
CA ARG A 237 31.04 -4.23 -2.02
C ARG A 237 31.38 -2.85 -2.56
N HIS A 238 30.41 -2.14 -3.15
CA HIS A 238 30.64 -0.83 -3.72
C HIS A 238 30.75 0.25 -2.63
N GLN A 239 31.79 1.08 -2.72
CA GLN A 239 32.11 2.05 -1.66
C GLN A 239 31.07 3.17 -1.58
N ASP A 240 30.59 3.66 -2.74
CA ASP A 240 29.57 4.70 -2.79
C ASP A 240 28.25 4.21 -2.18
N HIS A 241 27.84 2.96 -2.45
CA HIS A 241 26.60 2.39 -1.90
C HIS A 241 26.63 2.39 -0.37
N ARG A 242 27.77 1.98 0.22
CA ARG A 242 27.96 2.03 1.67
C ARG A 242 27.98 3.46 2.21
N ALA A 243 28.60 4.39 1.50
CA ALA A 243 28.64 5.80 1.90
C ALA A 243 27.24 6.44 1.90
N VAL A 244 26.46 6.18 0.84
CA VAL A 244 25.07 6.65 0.72
C VAL A 244 24.17 6.00 1.76
N HIS A 245 24.35 4.70 2.03
CA HIS A 245 23.65 4.02 3.13
C HIS A 245 23.92 4.71 4.48
N GLU A 246 25.18 4.94 4.84
CA GLU A 246 25.54 5.56 6.12
C GLU A 246 24.96 6.97 6.23
N ALA A 247 25.07 7.77 5.17
CA ALA A 247 24.49 9.11 5.12
C ALA A 247 22.96 9.09 5.24
N ALA A 248 22.28 8.17 4.54
CA ALA A 248 20.83 8.04 4.57
C ALA A 248 20.31 7.66 5.96
N VAL A 249 20.97 6.74 6.66
CA VAL A 249 20.61 6.36 8.04
C VAL A 249 20.64 7.57 8.98
N ILE A 250 21.62 8.47 8.82
CA ILE A 250 21.76 9.69 9.62
C ILE A 250 20.67 10.73 9.25
N ALA A 251 20.53 11.00 7.95
CA ALA A 251 19.65 12.05 7.44
C ALA A 251 18.15 11.71 7.61
N THR A 252 17.80 10.42 7.57
CA THR A 252 16.41 9.94 7.63
C THR A 252 15.99 9.52 9.04
N ARG A 253 16.72 9.95 10.09
CA ARG A 253 16.47 9.56 11.49
C ARG A 253 15.07 9.87 12.04
N ARG A 254 14.24 10.67 11.35
CA ARG A 254 12.85 10.96 11.72
C ARG A 254 11.81 10.33 10.79
N VAL A 255 12.26 9.71 9.70
CA VAL A 255 11.39 8.98 8.78
C VAL A 255 10.89 7.71 9.46
N GLU A 256 9.62 7.37 9.24
CA GLU A 256 8.94 6.24 9.86
C GLU A 256 9.53 4.90 9.40
N ASN A 257 9.69 4.74 8.09
CA ASN A 257 10.12 3.48 7.48
C ASN A 257 11.41 3.68 6.69
N LEU A 258 12.42 2.86 6.99
CA LEU A 258 13.69 2.83 6.27
C LEU A 258 14.05 1.38 5.97
N ALA A 259 14.14 1.06 4.68
CA ALA A 259 14.46 -0.27 4.20
C ALA A 259 15.60 -0.22 3.17
N CYS A 260 16.43 -1.25 3.18
CA CYS A 260 17.56 -1.38 2.28
C CYS A 260 17.27 -2.37 1.16
N TYR A 261 17.58 -2.00 -0.08
CA TYR A 261 17.43 -2.87 -1.24
C TYR A 261 18.71 -3.61 -1.60
N GLN A 262 18.55 -4.70 -2.35
CA GLN A 262 19.65 -5.48 -2.89
C GLN A 262 20.16 -4.84 -4.19
N SER A 263 21.42 -4.41 -4.21
CA SER A 263 22.12 -4.05 -5.45
C SER A 263 22.80 -5.28 -6.07
N PRO A 264 23.31 -5.20 -7.31
CA PRO A 264 24.15 -6.24 -7.91
C PRO A 264 25.44 -6.52 -7.14
N SER A 265 25.96 -5.54 -6.38
CA SER A 265 27.19 -5.64 -5.61
C SER A 265 26.97 -6.00 -4.13
N ALA A 266 25.73 -6.28 -3.74
CA ALA A 266 25.38 -6.79 -2.41
C ALA A 266 26.17 -8.08 -2.10
N THR A 267 26.65 -8.20 -0.87
CA THR A 267 27.38 -9.38 -0.40
C THR A 267 26.39 -10.46 0.06
N ILE A 268 26.92 -11.65 0.33
CA ILE A 268 26.16 -12.73 0.97
C ILE A 268 25.71 -12.40 2.41
N GLU A 269 26.21 -11.29 2.99
CA GLU A 269 25.78 -10.81 4.30
C GLU A 269 24.49 -9.99 4.24
N PHE A 270 24.02 -9.61 3.05
CA PHE A 270 22.69 -9.03 2.86
C PHE A 270 21.62 -10.00 3.38
N ARG A 271 20.89 -9.59 4.42
CA ARG A 271 19.90 -10.42 5.11
C ARG A 271 18.54 -9.75 5.09
N PRO A 272 17.77 -9.92 3.99
CA PRO A 272 16.46 -9.32 3.89
C PRO A 272 15.52 -9.91 4.94
N SER A 273 14.72 -9.05 5.54
CA SER A 273 13.70 -9.37 6.55
C SER A 273 12.28 -9.11 6.04
N ARG A 274 12.14 -8.48 4.87
CA ARG A 274 10.88 -8.19 4.20
C ARG A 274 10.96 -8.61 2.74
N PHE A 275 9.89 -9.20 2.24
CA PHE A 275 9.79 -9.78 0.90
C PHE A 275 8.56 -9.19 0.23
N VAL A 276 8.76 -8.21 -0.65
CA VAL A 276 7.67 -7.46 -1.30
C VAL A 276 7.32 -8.14 -2.61
N SER A 277 6.07 -8.60 -2.76
CA SER A 277 5.59 -9.12 -4.04
C SER A 277 5.55 -7.99 -5.07
N ILE A 278 6.11 -8.26 -6.24
CA ILE A 278 6.03 -7.39 -7.41
C ILE A 278 5.25 -8.06 -8.54
N ASP A 279 4.41 -9.04 -8.22
CA ASP A 279 3.48 -9.65 -9.17
C ASP A 279 2.55 -8.56 -9.74
N GLY A 280 2.42 -8.53 -11.07
CA GLY A 280 1.71 -7.46 -11.78
C GLY A 280 2.57 -6.22 -12.10
N PHE A 281 3.79 -6.14 -11.56
CA PHE A 281 4.71 -5.01 -11.75
C PHE A 281 6.06 -5.38 -12.36
N THR A 282 6.26 -6.65 -12.74
CA THR A 282 7.51 -7.12 -13.36
C THR A 282 7.80 -6.45 -14.69
N GLU A 283 6.79 -6.29 -15.55
CA GLU A 283 6.95 -5.59 -16.84
C GLU A 283 7.30 -4.12 -16.65
N ALA A 284 6.68 -3.47 -15.66
CA ALA A 284 7.02 -2.09 -15.30
C ALA A 284 8.49 -2.00 -14.84
N LYS A 285 8.94 -2.92 -13.97
CA LYS A 285 10.36 -2.99 -13.56
C LYS A 285 11.30 -3.16 -14.75
N LEU A 286 10.99 -4.07 -15.67
CA LEU A 286 11.83 -4.30 -16.86
C LEU A 286 11.85 -3.07 -17.78
N ALA A 287 10.72 -2.37 -17.92
CA ALA A 287 10.65 -1.12 -18.69
C ALA A 287 11.54 -0.02 -18.07
N LEU A 288 11.58 0.09 -16.74
CA LEU A 288 12.49 1.03 -16.05
C LEU A 288 13.96 0.71 -16.33
N LEU A 289 14.33 -0.58 -16.25
CA LEU A 289 15.70 -1.01 -16.52
C LEU A 289 16.09 -0.81 -17.99
N ALA A 290 15.14 -0.97 -18.92
CA ALA A 290 15.35 -0.73 -20.34
C ALA A 290 15.64 0.74 -20.68
N CYS A 291 15.31 1.69 -19.80
CA CYS A 291 15.73 3.09 -19.97
C CYS A 291 17.25 3.24 -19.93
N PHE A 292 17.98 2.38 -19.23
CA PHE A 292 19.44 2.45 -19.08
C PHE A 292 20.17 1.69 -20.20
N ALA A 293 19.79 1.99 -21.45
CA ALA A 293 20.29 1.31 -22.64
C ALA A 293 21.81 1.47 -22.83
N SER A 294 22.41 2.56 -22.37
CA SER A 294 23.86 2.77 -22.34
C SER A 294 24.60 1.73 -21.50
N GLN A 295 23.89 1.05 -20.60
CA GLN A 295 24.41 -0.02 -19.75
C GLN A 295 24.04 -1.43 -20.27
N SER A 296 23.06 -1.54 -21.17
CA SER A 296 22.61 -2.82 -21.75
C SER A 296 23.69 -3.41 -22.68
N GLY A 297 24.05 -4.68 -22.44
CA GLY A 297 25.12 -5.39 -23.17
C GLY A 297 26.54 -5.16 -22.63
N ILE A 298 26.72 -4.26 -21.67
CA ILE A 298 27.99 -4.06 -20.95
C ILE A 298 27.93 -4.70 -19.55
N ARG A 299 26.74 -4.74 -18.95
CA ARG A 299 26.54 -5.18 -17.58
C ARG A 299 25.49 -6.27 -17.48
N ASP A 300 25.94 -7.52 -17.34
CA ASP A 300 25.10 -8.73 -17.27
C ASP A 300 23.99 -8.66 -16.20
N TYR A 301 24.16 -7.84 -15.16
CA TYR A 301 23.18 -7.70 -14.08
C TYR A 301 21.88 -6.99 -14.49
N LEU A 302 21.85 -6.33 -15.65
CA LEU A 302 20.64 -5.69 -16.19
C LEU A 302 19.83 -6.61 -17.11
N GLU A 303 20.36 -7.80 -17.43
CA GLU A 303 19.66 -8.74 -18.30
C GLU A 303 18.30 -9.13 -17.68
N PRO A 304 17.19 -9.06 -18.46
CA PRO A 304 15.86 -9.32 -17.93
C PRO A 304 15.71 -10.68 -17.26
N ASP A 305 16.42 -11.71 -17.76
CA ASP A 305 16.37 -13.06 -17.22
C ASP A 305 16.97 -13.15 -15.81
N LEU A 306 18.11 -12.49 -15.57
CA LEU A 306 18.78 -12.45 -14.27
C LEU A 306 17.98 -11.63 -13.25
N VAL A 307 17.39 -10.52 -13.68
CA VAL A 307 16.49 -9.69 -12.85
C VAL A 307 15.29 -10.51 -12.39
N LEU A 308 14.61 -11.18 -13.32
CA LEU A 308 13.44 -12.01 -13.00
C LEU A 308 13.83 -13.26 -12.20
N ALA A 309 14.96 -13.91 -12.52
CA ALA A 309 15.44 -15.07 -11.78
C ALA A 309 15.79 -14.71 -10.33
N THR A 310 16.37 -13.53 -10.09
CA THR A 310 16.64 -13.03 -8.75
C THR A 310 15.35 -12.79 -7.98
N ALA A 311 14.37 -12.11 -8.60
CA ALA A 311 13.07 -11.89 -7.98
C ALA A 311 12.33 -13.21 -7.69
N ARG A 312 12.45 -14.19 -8.60
CA ARG A 312 11.90 -15.53 -8.45
C ARG A 312 12.58 -16.32 -7.34
N TYR A 313 13.89 -16.18 -7.18
CA TYR A 313 14.64 -16.82 -6.09
C TYR A 313 14.13 -16.34 -4.73
N TRP A 314 13.95 -15.02 -4.55
CA TRP A 314 13.48 -14.46 -3.29
C TRP A 314 12.02 -14.76 -2.99
N SER A 315 11.21 -15.08 -4.00
CA SER A 315 9.80 -15.43 -3.82
C SER A 315 9.59 -16.63 -2.90
N ARG A 316 10.60 -17.49 -2.73
CA ARG A 316 10.56 -18.64 -1.79
C ARG A 316 10.38 -18.24 -0.31
N PHE A 317 10.62 -16.97 0.02
CA PHE A 317 10.49 -16.43 1.38
C PHE A 317 9.29 -15.49 1.56
N GLY A 318 8.56 -15.20 0.49
CA GLY A 318 7.40 -14.30 0.50
C GLY A 318 6.15 -14.96 -0.08
N THR A 319 5.12 -14.15 -0.32
CA THR A 319 3.94 -14.56 -1.08
C THR A 319 4.03 -13.99 -2.48
N GLY A 320 3.79 -14.81 -3.50
CA GLY A 320 3.83 -14.38 -4.92
C GLY A 320 4.89 -15.11 -5.75
N THR A 321 4.98 -14.71 -7.02
CA THR A 321 5.82 -15.33 -8.05
C THR A 321 7.16 -14.62 -8.18
N HIS A 322 7.18 -13.29 -8.05
CA HIS A 322 8.37 -12.45 -8.08
C HIS A 322 8.39 -11.51 -6.88
N VAL A 323 9.53 -11.42 -6.22
CA VAL A 323 9.69 -10.66 -4.97
C VAL A 323 10.96 -9.81 -5.00
N GLU A 324 10.84 -8.57 -4.53
CA GLU A 324 12.00 -7.76 -4.16
C GLU A 324 12.33 -7.92 -2.67
N PRO A 325 13.57 -8.30 -2.33
CA PRO A 325 14.01 -8.46 -0.95
C PRO A 325 14.41 -7.12 -0.34
N LEU A 326 14.02 -6.88 0.91
CA LEU A 326 14.36 -5.69 1.66
C LEU A 326 14.91 -6.02 3.05
N GLU A 327 16.02 -5.40 3.41
CA GLU A 327 16.57 -5.41 4.77
C GLU A 327 16.03 -4.21 5.54
N VAL A 328 15.09 -4.46 6.45
CA VAL A 328 14.42 -3.39 7.20
C VAL A 328 15.32 -2.87 8.33
N ILE A 329 15.67 -1.59 8.29
CA ILE A 329 16.35 -0.90 9.40
C ILE A 329 15.33 -0.40 10.41
N ARG A 330 14.19 0.08 9.93
CA ARG A 330 13.15 0.70 10.74
C ARG A 330 11.78 0.51 10.13
N ASP A 331 10.83 0.11 10.96
CA ASP A 331 9.41 0.02 10.64
C ASP A 331 8.60 0.53 11.83
N ALA A 332 8.01 1.72 11.69
CA ALA A 332 7.20 2.33 12.73
C ALA A 332 5.72 1.92 12.67
N SER A 333 5.32 1.08 11.70
CA SER A 333 3.92 0.70 11.49
C SER A 333 3.37 -0.31 12.52
N GLY A 334 4.22 -0.81 13.44
CA GLY A 334 3.97 -2.07 14.16
C GLY A 334 3.72 -2.05 15.67
N ILE A 335 3.73 -0.92 16.39
CA ILE A 335 3.48 -0.93 17.86
C ILE A 335 2.45 0.12 18.26
N GLY A 336 1.19 -0.13 17.90
CA GLY A 336 0.05 0.51 18.56
C GLY A 336 -0.27 -0.25 19.84
N VAL A 337 0.05 0.31 21.01
CA VAL A 337 -0.55 -0.17 22.26
C VAL A 337 -2.02 0.21 22.20
N GLY A 338 -2.86 -0.71 21.73
CA GLY A 338 -4.31 -0.53 21.75
C GLY A 338 -4.74 -0.19 23.17
N GLY A 339 -5.24 1.03 23.35
CA GLY A 339 -5.87 1.47 24.59
C GLY A 339 -7.20 0.75 24.77
N ALA A 340 -7.14 -0.54 25.14
CA ALA A 340 -8.25 -1.23 25.77
C ALA A 340 -8.06 -1.10 27.28
N ALA A 341 -8.75 -0.13 27.87
CA ALA A 341 -8.92 -0.08 29.32
C ALA A 341 -9.46 -1.45 29.79
N PRO A 342 -8.92 -2.07 30.86
CA PRO A 342 -9.47 -3.31 31.36
C PRO A 342 -10.88 -3.03 31.89
N ALA A 343 -11.86 -3.67 31.27
CA ALA A 343 -13.23 -3.69 31.76
C ALA A 343 -13.21 -4.21 33.21
N THR A 344 -13.54 -3.33 34.13
CA THR A 344 -13.81 -3.62 35.53
C THR A 344 -14.99 -4.59 35.61
N ARG A 345 -14.71 -5.88 35.79
CA ARG A 345 -15.71 -6.83 36.27
C ARG A 345 -15.86 -6.67 37.79
N ALA A 346 -16.83 -5.85 38.19
CA ALA A 346 -17.41 -5.90 39.51
C ALA A 346 -18.33 -7.11 39.65
N ALA A 347 -18.35 -7.66 40.86
CA ALA A 347 -18.81 -8.97 41.27
C ALA A 347 -20.34 -9.18 41.32
N ALA A 348 -20.76 -10.44 41.23
CA ALA A 348 -21.72 -11.12 42.12
C ALA A 348 -21.68 -12.62 41.78
N HIS A 349 -21.20 -13.54 42.63
CA HIS A 349 -21.71 -14.07 43.90
C HIS A 349 -22.35 -15.46 43.70
N GLU A 350 -22.31 -16.27 44.76
CA GLU A 350 -22.72 -17.68 44.90
C GLU A 350 -21.65 -18.70 44.44
N GLY A 351 -20.87 -19.36 45.32
CA GLY A 351 -21.09 -19.71 46.72
C GLY A 351 -21.56 -21.16 46.80
N ARG A 352 -20.63 -22.13 46.85
CA ARG A 352 -20.87 -23.45 47.45
C ARG A 352 -19.57 -24.08 47.97
N PRO A 353 -19.68 -24.92 49.03
CA PRO A 353 -18.63 -25.10 50.01
C PRO A 353 -17.67 -26.25 49.69
N ARG A 354 -16.47 -26.14 50.26
CA ARG A 354 -15.46 -27.20 50.32
C ARG A 354 -15.86 -28.18 51.42
N ASP A 355 -16.05 -29.44 51.07
CA ASP A 355 -15.87 -30.54 52.00
C ASP A 355 -14.54 -31.21 51.71
N ALA A 356 -13.75 -31.35 52.76
CA ALA A 356 -12.50 -32.07 52.82
C ALA A 356 -12.73 -33.42 53.50
N THR A 357 -12.23 -34.50 52.93
CA THR A 357 -11.81 -35.76 53.59
C THR A 357 -11.06 -36.58 52.52
N SER A 358 -9.72 -36.65 52.58
CA SER A 358 -8.89 -37.67 53.26
C SER A 358 -9.00 -39.09 52.65
N GLY A 359 -7.88 -39.63 52.16
CA GLY A 359 -7.72 -41.08 51.99
C GLY A 359 -6.75 -41.54 50.89
N ASP A 360 -5.48 -41.69 51.26
CA ASP A 360 -4.50 -42.72 50.89
C ASP A 360 -4.34 -43.30 49.45
N SER A 361 -3.11 -43.12 48.94
CA SER A 361 -2.15 -44.18 48.58
C SER A 361 -2.55 -45.31 47.62
N ALA A 362 -2.02 -45.23 46.39
CA ALA A 362 -1.04 -46.18 45.85
C ALA A 362 -0.13 -45.47 44.83
#